data_AF-A0A259AXV7-F1
#
_entry.id   AF-A0A259AXV7-F1
#
_cell.length_a   1.000
_cell.length_b   1.000
_cell.length_c   1.000
_cell.angle_alpha   90.00
_cell.angle_beta   90.00
_cell.angle_gamma   90.00
#
_symmetry.space_group_name_H-M   'P 1'
#
loop_
_entity.id
_entity.type
_entity.pdbx_description
1 polymer ?
#
loop_
_entity_poly.entity_id
_entity_poly.type
_entity_poly.pdbx_seq_one_letter_code
_entity_poly.pdbx_strand_id
1 'polypeptide(L)'
;MIRVNCAAIPRELFESEFFGHARGAFTGALRDRIGRFELADHGTLFLDEVGEIPIELQSKLLRVLQEGQFERIGEERTRSVDVRIIAATNRDLRAEVRAGRFREDLFYRLNVMPIESAPLRERREDIPALALHFLGGASRKPMSGALQLSEGDMRKLIAYDWPGNVRELQNVIERGIILARNGRLTIDLPEPHEDAAPLPAPGALEGLETEGERRARHRASILAALEAAGGKVSGPGGAAERLGLKPTTLASRMKTLGIAPPKTGALRTGR
;
A
#
# COMPACT_ATOMS: atom_id res chain seq x y z
N MET A 1 -21.41 -23.44 4.97
CA MET A 1 -21.08 -22.16 4.29
C MET A 1 -19.93 -22.41 3.34
N ILE A 2 -20.13 -22.13 2.05
CA ILE A 2 -19.09 -22.17 1.02
C ILE A 2 -18.49 -20.76 0.90
N ARG A 3 -17.16 -20.66 0.88
CA ARG A 3 -16.44 -19.38 0.77
C ARG A 3 -15.67 -19.34 -0.55
N VAL A 4 -15.75 -18.21 -1.24
CA VAL A 4 -15.09 -17.99 -2.53
C VAL A 4 -14.40 -16.64 -2.49
N ASN A 5 -13.11 -16.60 -2.78
CA ASN A 5 -12.39 -15.37 -3.03
C ASN A 5 -12.34 -15.15 -4.54
N CYS A 6 -13.04 -14.12 -5.02
CA CYS A 6 -13.16 -13.82 -6.45
C CYS A 6 -11.83 -13.36 -7.04
N ALA A 7 -11.00 -12.64 -6.26
CA ALA A 7 -9.66 -12.20 -6.68
C ALA A 7 -8.68 -13.36 -6.93
N ALA A 8 -8.92 -14.53 -6.31
CA ALA A 8 -8.05 -15.70 -6.47
C ALA A 8 -8.38 -16.56 -7.71
N ILE A 9 -9.50 -16.28 -8.39
CA ILE A 9 -9.97 -17.10 -9.51
C ILE A 9 -9.55 -16.44 -10.83
N PRO A 10 -8.80 -17.15 -11.69
CA PRO A 10 -8.50 -16.65 -13.03
C PRO A 10 -9.78 -16.36 -13.82
N ARG A 11 -9.80 -15.24 -14.57
CA ARG A 11 -10.98 -14.79 -15.34
C ARG A 11 -11.61 -15.89 -16.20
N GLU A 12 -10.77 -16.69 -16.86
CA GLU A 12 -11.19 -17.79 -17.73
C GLU A 12 -11.87 -18.95 -16.98
N LEU A 13 -11.52 -19.16 -15.71
CA LEU A 13 -12.07 -20.22 -14.88
C LEU A 13 -13.26 -19.77 -14.04
N PHE A 14 -13.55 -18.47 -14.01
CA PHE A 14 -14.55 -17.88 -13.14
C PHE A 14 -15.93 -18.49 -13.34
N GLU A 15 -16.37 -18.56 -14.59
CA GLU A 15 -17.66 -19.16 -14.92
C GLU A 15 -17.73 -20.64 -14.51
N SER A 16 -16.66 -21.40 -14.79
CA SER A 16 -16.60 -22.82 -14.45
C SER A 16 -16.56 -23.06 -12.95
N GLU A 17 -15.91 -22.21 -12.16
CA GLU A 17 -15.87 -22.35 -10.70
C GLU A 17 -17.26 -22.10 -10.11
N PHE A 18 -17.94 -21.04 -10.54
CA PHE A 18 -19.22 -20.63 -9.97
C PHE A 18 -20.38 -21.54 -10.40
N PHE A 19 -20.49 -21.81 -11.70
CA PHE A 19 -21.64 -22.49 -12.28
C PHE A 19 -21.36 -23.96 -12.62
N GLY A 20 -20.10 -24.37 -12.66
CA GLY A 20 -19.74 -25.73 -13.08
C GLY A 20 -19.77 -25.91 -14.60
N HIS A 21 -19.32 -27.07 -15.06
CA HIS A 21 -19.30 -27.41 -16.48
C HIS A 21 -19.62 -28.89 -16.70
N ALA A 22 -20.17 -29.18 -17.87
CA ALA A 22 -20.31 -30.54 -18.38
C ALA A 22 -19.00 -31.01 -19.03
N ARG A 23 -18.77 -32.33 -19.05
CA ARG A 23 -17.66 -32.93 -19.80
C ARG A 23 -17.73 -32.51 -21.28
N GLY A 24 -16.64 -32.01 -21.83
CA GLY A 24 -16.54 -31.58 -23.22
C GLY A 24 -17.04 -30.16 -23.50
N ALA A 25 -17.41 -29.39 -22.47
CA ALA A 25 -17.89 -28.02 -22.64
C ALA A 25 -16.86 -27.04 -23.24
N PHE A 26 -15.56 -27.28 -23.01
CA PHE A 26 -14.45 -26.52 -23.58
C PHE A 26 -13.17 -27.38 -23.63
N THR A 27 -12.12 -26.89 -24.30
CA THR A 27 -10.82 -27.57 -24.36
C THR A 27 -10.23 -27.73 -22.96
N GLY A 28 -10.15 -28.96 -22.46
CA GLY A 28 -9.68 -29.27 -21.10
C GLY A 28 -10.79 -29.71 -20.12
N ALA A 29 -12.06 -29.65 -20.51
CA ALA A 29 -13.19 -30.17 -19.73
C ALA A 29 -13.27 -31.71 -19.79
N LEU A 30 -12.28 -32.39 -19.22
CA LEU A 30 -12.15 -33.87 -19.27
C LEU A 30 -13.22 -34.61 -18.44
N ARG A 31 -13.85 -33.93 -17.48
CA ARG A 31 -14.87 -34.48 -16.58
C ARG A 31 -15.90 -33.42 -16.23
N ASP A 32 -17.06 -33.85 -15.76
CA ASP A 32 -18.04 -32.93 -15.18
C ASP A 32 -17.50 -32.30 -13.90
N ARG A 33 -17.84 -31.03 -13.68
CA ARG A 33 -17.49 -30.30 -12.46
C ARG A 33 -18.70 -29.55 -11.91
N ILE A 34 -18.96 -29.76 -10.63
CA ILE A 34 -20.00 -29.05 -9.89
C ILE A 34 -19.51 -27.64 -9.53
N GLY A 35 -20.36 -26.63 -9.74
CA GLY A 35 -20.06 -25.24 -9.42
C GLY A 35 -20.30 -24.88 -7.95
N ARG A 36 -19.80 -23.73 -7.52
CA ARG A 36 -19.98 -23.24 -6.14
C ARG A 36 -21.44 -22.99 -5.77
N PHE A 37 -22.29 -22.57 -6.71
CA PHE A 37 -23.71 -22.38 -6.43
C PHE A 37 -24.41 -23.69 -6.07
N GLU A 38 -24.16 -24.75 -6.84
CA GLU A 38 -24.72 -26.07 -6.57
C GLU A 38 -24.16 -26.69 -5.29
N LEU A 39 -22.88 -26.47 -4.99
CA LEU A 39 -22.28 -26.90 -3.71
C LEU A 39 -22.85 -26.14 -2.49
N ALA A 40 -23.43 -24.95 -2.72
CA ALA A 40 -23.99 -24.11 -1.68
C ALA A 40 -25.51 -24.19 -1.59
N ASP A 41 -26.15 -25.08 -2.36
CA ASP A 41 -27.59 -25.27 -2.37
C ASP A 41 -28.14 -25.58 -0.97
N HIS A 42 -29.27 -24.97 -0.62
CA HIS A 42 -29.85 -24.90 0.72
C HIS A 42 -28.90 -24.39 1.82
N GLY A 43 -27.89 -23.62 1.44
CA GLY A 43 -26.81 -23.18 2.30
C GLY A 43 -26.51 -21.69 2.21
N THR A 44 -25.22 -21.35 2.34
CA THR A 44 -24.75 -19.97 2.26
C THR A 44 -23.47 -19.91 1.45
N LEU A 45 -23.44 -19.00 0.48
CA LEU A 45 -22.28 -18.69 -0.35
C LEU A 45 -21.75 -17.31 0.03
N PHE A 46 -20.51 -17.28 0.48
CA PHE A 46 -19.79 -16.05 0.79
C PHE A 46 -18.87 -15.69 -0.39
N LEU A 47 -19.09 -14.51 -0.96
CA LEU A 47 -18.33 -13.94 -2.07
C LEU A 47 -17.42 -12.84 -1.57
N ASP A 48 -16.14 -13.18 -1.37
CA ASP A 48 -15.11 -12.21 -1.03
C ASP A 48 -14.59 -11.54 -2.30
N GLU A 49 -14.36 -10.23 -2.22
CA GLU A 49 -13.97 -9.36 -3.33
C GLU A 49 -14.91 -9.43 -4.56
N VAL A 50 -16.23 -9.28 -4.32
CA VAL A 50 -17.26 -9.33 -5.38
C VAL A 50 -17.04 -8.29 -6.51
N GLY A 51 -16.29 -7.22 -6.24
CA GLY A 51 -15.90 -6.22 -7.25
C GLY A 51 -14.93 -6.74 -8.32
N GLU A 52 -14.31 -7.91 -8.11
CA GLU A 52 -13.40 -8.55 -9.09
C GLU A 52 -14.15 -9.42 -10.11
N ILE A 53 -15.47 -9.57 -9.98
CA ILE A 53 -16.27 -10.38 -10.91
C ILE A 53 -16.29 -9.71 -12.29
N PRO A 54 -15.86 -10.41 -13.36
CA PRO A 54 -15.89 -9.88 -14.71
C PRO A 54 -17.28 -9.41 -15.12
N ILE A 55 -17.37 -8.26 -15.79
CA ILE A 55 -18.64 -7.60 -16.16
C ILE A 55 -19.57 -8.52 -16.96
N GLU A 56 -19.00 -9.38 -17.81
CA GLU A 56 -19.72 -10.36 -18.61
C GLU A 56 -20.41 -11.46 -17.78
N LEU A 57 -19.91 -11.76 -16.58
CA LEU A 57 -20.47 -12.77 -15.67
C LEU A 57 -21.45 -12.18 -14.66
N GLN A 58 -21.49 -10.86 -14.51
CA GLN A 58 -22.37 -10.17 -13.57
C GLN A 58 -23.86 -10.37 -13.92
N SER A 59 -24.21 -10.47 -15.20
CA SER A 59 -25.58 -10.79 -15.63
C SER A 59 -26.00 -12.21 -15.23
N LYS A 60 -25.09 -13.18 -15.36
CA LYS A 60 -25.35 -14.57 -14.97
C LYS A 60 -25.47 -14.70 -13.45
N LEU A 61 -24.61 -14.01 -12.69
CA LEU A 61 -24.74 -13.90 -11.25
C LEU A 61 -26.10 -13.28 -10.85
N LEU A 62 -26.48 -12.18 -11.48
CA LEU A 62 -27.77 -11.52 -11.23
C LEU A 62 -28.96 -12.48 -11.45
N ARG A 63 -28.93 -13.28 -12.53
CA ARG A 63 -29.97 -14.29 -12.79
C ARG A 63 -30.11 -15.26 -11.63
N VAL A 64 -29.01 -15.76 -11.06
CA VAL A 64 -29.06 -16.64 -9.89
C VAL A 64 -29.63 -15.91 -8.67
N LEU A 65 -29.24 -14.66 -8.45
CA LEU A 65 -29.72 -13.87 -7.31
C LEU A 65 -31.21 -13.52 -7.39
N GLN A 66 -31.76 -13.43 -8.60
CA GLN A 66 -33.16 -13.05 -8.84
C GLN A 66 -34.07 -14.27 -8.96
N GLU A 67 -33.68 -15.25 -9.78
CA GLU A 67 -34.50 -16.39 -10.17
C GLU A 67 -34.15 -17.67 -9.40
N GLY A 68 -32.98 -17.70 -8.73
CA GLY A 68 -32.44 -18.93 -8.15
C GLY A 68 -32.06 -19.96 -9.21
N GLN A 69 -31.83 -19.54 -10.46
CA GLN A 69 -31.61 -20.45 -11.58
C GLN A 69 -30.30 -20.17 -12.32
N PHE A 70 -29.65 -21.22 -12.79
CA PHE A 70 -28.48 -21.13 -13.67
C PHE A 70 -28.31 -22.35 -14.56
N GLU A 71 -27.41 -22.22 -15.53
CA GLU A 71 -27.00 -23.29 -16.45
C GLU A 71 -25.49 -23.53 -16.32
N ARG A 72 -25.10 -24.81 -16.35
CA ARG A 72 -23.68 -25.18 -16.40
C ARG A 72 -23.12 -24.86 -17.78
N ILE A 73 -21.80 -24.65 -17.86
CA ILE A 73 -21.15 -24.45 -19.15
C ILE A 73 -21.30 -25.73 -19.98
N GLY A 74 -21.78 -25.60 -21.22
CA GLY A 74 -22.01 -26.70 -22.13
C GLY A 74 -23.26 -27.55 -21.83
N GLU A 75 -24.15 -27.09 -20.95
CA GLU A 75 -25.43 -27.74 -20.65
C GLU A 75 -26.57 -26.72 -20.82
N GLU A 76 -27.62 -27.06 -21.58
CA GLU A 76 -28.84 -26.22 -21.71
C GLU A 76 -29.83 -26.45 -20.57
N ARG A 77 -29.56 -27.44 -19.71
CA ARG A 77 -30.42 -27.77 -18.58
C ARG A 77 -30.32 -26.68 -17.52
N THR A 78 -31.41 -25.95 -17.32
CA THR A 78 -31.59 -25.05 -16.20
C THR A 78 -31.65 -25.82 -14.88
N ARG A 79 -30.91 -25.33 -13.88
CA ARG A 79 -30.85 -25.85 -12.52
C ARG A 79 -31.33 -24.78 -11.57
N SER A 80 -32.12 -25.16 -10.57
CA SER A 80 -32.57 -24.27 -9.51
C SER A 80 -31.75 -24.52 -8.24
N VAL A 81 -31.44 -23.46 -7.51
CA VAL A 81 -30.77 -23.49 -6.21
C VAL A 81 -31.37 -22.46 -5.27
N ASP A 82 -31.35 -22.77 -3.99
CA ASP A 82 -31.74 -21.88 -2.90
C ASP A 82 -30.51 -21.56 -2.04
N VAL A 83 -29.89 -20.39 -2.25
CA VAL A 83 -28.63 -20.03 -1.61
C VAL A 83 -28.72 -18.66 -0.98
N ARG A 84 -28.39 -18.58 0.31
CA ARG A 84 -28.16 -17.29 0.97
C ARG A 84 -26.82 -16.71 0.52
N ILE A 85 -26.83 -15.47 0.04
CA ILE A 85 -25.62 -14.79 -0.41
C ILE A 85 -25.15 -13.78 0.62
N ILE A 86 -23.85 -13.79 0.88
CA ILE A 86 -23.14 -12.74 1.63
C ILE A 86 -21.97 -12.30 0.75
N ALA A 87 -21.93 -11.02 0.38
CA ALA A 87 -20.86 -10.48 -0.45
C ALA A 87 -20.03 -9.47 0.35
N ALA A 88 -18.73 -9.43 0.08
CA ALA A 88 -17.79 -8.48 0.63
C ALA A 88 -16.91 -7.92 -0.49
N THR A 89 -16.43 -6.69 -0.32
CA THR A 89 -15.43 -6.08 -1.20
C THR A 89 -14.78 -4.90 -0.50
N ASN A 90 -13.53 -4.62 -0.86
CA ASN A 90 -12.83 -3.39 -0.47
C ASN A 90 -13.03 -2.22 -1.47
N ARG A 91 -13.68 -2.44 -2.62
CA ARG A 91 -13.89 -1.43 -3.66
C ARG A 91 -15.15 -0.61 -3.41
N ASP A 92 -15.15 0.66 -3.81
CA ASP A 92 -16.40 1.45 -3.91
C ASP A 92 -17.21 1.00 -5.13
N LEU A 93 -18.17 0.10 -4.90
CA LEU A 93 -19.04 -0.40 -5.97
C LEU A 93 -19.83 0.70 -6.67
N ARG A 94 -20.18 1.81 -6.00
CA ARG A 94 -20.85 2.94 -6.68
C ARG A 94 -19.91 3.62 -7.68
N ALA A 95 -18.62 3.73 -7.35
CA ALA A 95 -17.62 4.22 -8.29
C ALA A 95 -17.41 3.25 -9.45
N GLU A 96 -17.39 1.94 -9.18
CA GLU A 96 -17.28 0.91 -10.23
C GLU A 96 -18.50 0.91 -11.18
N VAL A 97 -19.70 1.16 -10.65
CA VAL A 97 -20.92 1.36 -11.47
C VAL A 97 -20.78 2.58 -12.37
N ARG A 98 -20.38 3.73 -11.82
CA ARG A 98 -20.15 4.96 -12.63
C ARG A 98 -19.08 4.77 -13.70
N ALA A 99 -18.09 3.92 -13.43
CA ALA A 99 -17.03 3.58 -14.38
C ALA A 99 -17.40 2.48 -15.39
N GLY A 100 -18.62 1.94 -15.34
CA GLY A 100 -19.09 0.88 -16.24
C GLY A 100 -18.44 -0.49 -16.02
N ARG A 101 -17.73 -0.69 -14.90
CA ARG A 101 -17.08 -1.96 -14.53
C ARG A 101 -17.95 -2.85 -13.65
N PHE A 102 -19.02 -2.29 -13.11
CA PHE A 102 -20.01 -3.01 -12.33
C PHE A 102 -21.42 -2.64 -12.79
N ARG A 103 -22.32 -3.62 -12.86
CA ARG A 103 -23.71 -3.36 -13.27
C ARG A 103 -24.50 -2.75 -12.12
N GLU A 104 -25.30 -1.73 -12.45
CA GLU A 104 -26.16 -1.05 -11.49
C GLU A 104 -27.22 -1.98 -10.89
N ASP A 105 -27.81 -2.86 -11.70
CA ASP A 105 -28.82 -3.82 -11.26
C ASP A 105 -28.28 -4.84 -10.23
N LEU A 106 -27.09 -5.38 -10.48
CA LEU A 106 -26.39 -6.26 -9.56
C LEU A 106 -26.00 -5.53 -8.27
N PHE A 107 -25.57 -4.27 -8.37
CA PHE A 107 -25.23 -3.46 -7.20
C PHE A 107 -26.44 -3.34 -6.27
N TYR A 108 -27.62 -2.96 -6.79
CA TYR A 108 -28.81 -2.86 -5.96
C TYR A 108 -29.27 -4.21 -5.39
N ARG A 109 -29.06 -5.31 -6.11
CA ARG A 109 -29.42 -6.66 -5.62
C ARG A 109 -28.51 -7.15 -4.50
N LEU A 110 -27.22 -6.77 -4.51
CA LEU A 110 -26.28 -7.11 -3.44
C LEU A 110 -26.37 -6.14 -2.25
N ASN A 111 -26.61 -4.85 -2.52
CA ASN A 111 -26.62 -3.79 -1.52
C ASN A 111 -27.98 -3.64 -0.80
N VAL A 112 -28.63 -4.75 -0.48
CA VAL A 112 -29.92 -4.76 0.23
C VAL A 112 -29.74 -4.46 1.72
N MET A 113 -28.69 -5.01 2.33
CA MET A 113 -28.34 -4.79 3.74
C MET A 113 -26.83 -4.55 3.87
N PRO A 114 -26.36 -3.30 3.64
CA PRO A 114 -24.96 -2.98 3.77
C PRO A 114 -24.49 -3.09 5.22
N ILE A 115 -23.29 -3.65 5.42
CA ILE A 115 -22.59 -3.66 6.69
C ILE A 115 -21.21 -3.06 6.44
N GLU A 116 -20.96 -1.87 6.97
CA GLU A 116 -19.67 -1.22 6.87
C GLU A 116 -18.73 -1.75 7.95
N SER A 117 -17.55 -2.21 7.54
CA SER A 117 -16.51 -2.67 8.47
C SER A 117 -15.62 -1.49 8.84
N ALA A 118 -15.80 -0.96 10.05
CA ALA A 118 -15.01 0.17 10.54
C ALA A 118 -13.53 -0.22 10.66
N PRO A 119 -12.60 0.63 10.18
CA PRO A 119 -11.17 0.41 10.31
C PRO A 119 -10.72 0.52 11.77
N LEU A 120 -9.57 -0.07 12.08
CA LEU A 120 -9.06 -0.20 13.45
C LEU A 120 -8.73 1.16 14.10
N ARG A 121 -8.37 2.17 13.29
CA ARG A 121 -8.19 3.57 13.74
C ARG A 121 -9.44 4.23 14.33
N GLU A 122 -10.63 3.74 13.97
CA GLU A 122 -11.92 4.19 14.50
C GLU A 122 -12.37 3.35 15.71
N ARG A 123 -11.64 2.26 16.02
CA ARG A 123 -11.91 1.30 17.10
C ARG A 123 -10.66 1.08 17.96
N ARG A 124 -10.04 2.18 18.38
CA ARG A 124 -8.75 2.14 19.10
C ARG A 124 -8.84 1.41 20.44
N GLU A 125 -10.01 1.44 21.06
CA GLU A 125 -10.35 0.73 22.29
C GLU A 125 -10.30 -0.80 22.18
N ASP A 126 -10.43 -1.35 20.97
CA ASP A 126 -10.35 -2.80 20.73
C ASP A 126 -8.91 -3.29 20.53
N ILE A 127 -7.97 -2.38 20.24
CA ILE A 127 -6.56 -2.70 19.96
C ILE A 127 -5.92 -3.50 21.11
N PRO A 128 -6.08 -3.13 22.41
CA PRO A 128 -5.48 -3.88 23.50
C PRO A 128 -5.97 -5.34 23.58
N ALA A 129 -7.28 -5.55 23.43
CA ALA A 129 -7.87 -6.89 23.47
C ALA A 129 -7.39 -7.75 22.29
N LEU A 130 -7.32 -7.17 21.09
CA LEU A 130 -6.80 -7.85 19.90
C LEU A 130 -5.30 -8.17 20.03
N ALA A 131 -4.48 -7.24 20.49
CA ALA A 131 -3.05 -7.45 20.67
C ALA A 131 -2.75 -8.58 21.67
N LEU A 132 -3.46 -8.60 22.80
CA LEU A 132 -3.36 -9.67 23.79
C LEU A 132 -3.85 -11.02 23.26
N HIS A 133 -4.91 -11.03 22.44
CA HIS A 133 -5.39 -12.24 21.78
C HIS A 133 -4.32 -12.85 20.86
N PHE A 134 -3.70 -12.04 19.99
CA PHE A 134 -2.63 -12.52 19.09
C PHE A 134 -1.39 -12.97 19.86
N LEU A 135 -1.03 -12.25 20.93
CA LEU A 135 0.08 -12.64 21.80
C LEU A 135 -0.18 -14.01 22.47
N GLY A 136 -1.38 -14.23 22.99
CA GLY A 136 -1.79 -15.49 23.61
C GLY A 136 -1.87 -16.66 22.62
N GLY A 137 -2.29 -16.40 21.37
CA GLY A 137 -2.35 -17.39 20.30
C GLY A 137 -0.97 -17.94 19.92
N ALA A 138 0.04 -17.07 19.80
CA ALA A 138 1.40 -17.50 19.45
C ALA A 138 2.16 -18.14 20.63
N SER A 139 1.83 -17.75 21.87
CA SER A 139 2.42 -18.33 23.10
C SER A 139 2.10 -19.81 23.32
N ARG A 140 1.14 -20.38 22.57
CA ARG A 140 0.88 -21.84 22.57
C ARG A 140 1.97 -22.65 21.85
N LYS A 141 2.94 -22.00 21.18
CA LYS A 141 4.13 -22.69 20.66
C LYS A 141 5.15 -22.90 21.79
N PRO A 142 5.79 -24.10 21.91
CA PRO A 142 6.43 -24.57 23.15
C PRO A 142 7.66 -23.80 23.64
N MET A 143 8.09 -22.74 22.97
CA MET A 143 9.41 -22.11 23.17
C MET A 143 9.38 -20.73 23.83
N SER A 144 8.21 -20.20 24.20
CA SER A 144 8.12 -18.86 24.77
C SER A 144 7.69 -18.93 26.23
N GLY A 145 8.57 -18.50 27.15
CA GLY A 145 8.12 -18.06 28.48
C GLY A 145 7.06 -16.95 28.35
N ALA A 146 6.41 -16.55 29.44
CA ALA A 146 5.33 -15.57 29.42
C ALA A 146 5.77 -14.25 28.75
N LEU A 147 5.49 -14.11 27.46
CA LEU A 147 5.75 -12.90 26.68
C LEU A 147 4.79 -11.82 27.18
N GLN A 148 5.33 -10.64 27.48
CA GLN A 148 4.54 -9.53 27.97
C GLN A 148 4.71 -8.31 27.06
N LEU A 149 3.59 -7.68 26.72
CA LEU A 149 3.55 -6.35 26.13
C LEU A 149 3.77 -5.32 27.23
N SER A 150 4.75 -4.42 27.05
CA SER A 150 4.93 -3.30 27.96
C SER A 150 3.82 -2.27 27.78
N GLU A 151 3.54 -1.46 28.80
CA GLU A 151 2.59 -0.34 28.68
C GLU A 151 3.03 0.68 27.62
N GLY A 152 4.35 0.84 27.41
CA GLY A 152 4.90 1.70 26.37
C GLY A 152 4.56 1.17 24.97
N ASP A 153 4.73 -0.13 24.75
CA ASP A 153 4.39 -0.76 23.46
C ASP A 153 2.88 -0.74 23.22
N MET A 154 2.08 -0.97 24.25
CA MET A 154 0.62 -0.87 24.14
C MET A 154 0.19 0.54 23.70
N ARG A 155 0.77 1.60 24.30
CA ARG A 155 0.48 2.98 23.88
C ARG A 155 0.87 3.24 22.43
N LYS A 156 2.00 2.70 21.96
CA LYS A 156 2.40 2.79 20.54
C LYS A 156 1.39 2.09 19.63
N LEU A 157 0.95 0.88 19.98
CA LEU A 157 -0.06 0.15 19.22
C LEU A 157 -1.38 0.91 19.11
N ILE A 158 -1.83 1.57 20.20
CA ILE A 158 -3.05 2.37 20.21
C ILE A 158 -2.92 3.65 19.37
N ALA A 159 -1.73 4.27 19.38
CA ALA A 159 -1.48 5.53 18.69
C ALA A 159 -1.40 5.38 17.17
N TYR A 160 -0.98 4.21 16.67
CA TYR A 160 -0.80 3.94 15.24
C TYR A 160 -2.13 3.80 14.48
N ASP A 161 -2.13 4.19 13.20
CA ASP A 161 -3.36 4.29 12.39
C ASP A 161 -3.77 2.99 11.67
N TRP A 162 -2.90 1.97 11.68
CA TRP A 162 -3.17 0.64 11.15
C TRP A 162 -3.75 0.63 9.72
N PRO A 163 -3.00 1.10 8.70
CA PRO A 163 -3.45 1.04 7.30
C PRO A 163 -3.83 -0.38 6.85
N GLY A 164 -3.15 -1.41 7.35
CA GLY A 164 -3.49 -2.82 7.13
C GLY A 164 -4.42 -3.45 8.17
N ASN A 165 -5.05 -2.62 9.03
CA ASN A 165 -6.03 -3.00 10.05
C ASN A 165 -5.55 -4.21 10.90
N VAL A 166 -6.46 -5.12 11.21
CA VAL A 166 -6.22 -6.31 12.05
C VAL A 166 -5.12 -7.21 11.48
N ARG A 167 -4.96 -7.30 10.15
CA ARG A 167 -3.91 -8.11 9.53
C ARG A 167 -2.52 -7.56 9.82
N GLU A 168 -2.35 -6.24 9.73
CA GLU A 168 -1.09 -5.59 10.08
C GLU A 168 -0.79 -5.70 11.57
N LEU A 169 -1.78 -5.47 12.44
CA LEU A 169 -1.63 -5.68 13.88
C LEU A 169 -1.17 -7.10 14.21
N GLN A 170 -1.81 -8.11 13.63
CA GLN A 170 -1.41 -9.50 13.81
C GLN A 170 0.05 -9.71 13.38
N ASN A 171 0.43 -9.24 12.20
CA ASN A 171 1.79 -9.40 11.68
C ASN A 171 2.85 -8.70 12.55
N VAL A 172 2.56 -7.49 13.05
CA VAL A 172 3.45 -6.75 13.96
C VAL A 172 3.66 -7.53 15.26
N ILE A 173 2.59 -8.06 15.84
CA ILE A 173 2.66 -8.86 17.07
C ILE A 173 3.42 -10.16 16.83
N GLU A 174 3.12 -10.90 15.76
CA GLU A 174 3.82 -12.13 15.40
C GLU A 174 5.32 -11.90 15.16
N ARG A 175 5.68 -10.82 14.45
CA ARG A 175 7.08 -10.40 14.28
C ARG A 175 7.75 -10.09 15.62
N GLY A 176 7.06 -9.37 16.50
CA GLY A 176 7.55 -9.06 17.84
C GLY A 176 7.84 -10.30 18.68
N ILE A 177 7.03 -11.36 18.51
CA ILE A 177 7.21 -12.67 19.16
C ILE A 177 8.44 -13.40 18.62
N ILE A 178 8.65 -13.39 17.29
CA ILE A 178 9.83 -14.01 16.66
C ILE A 178 11.12 -13.31 17.09
N LEU A 179 11.09 -11.98 17.23
CA LEU A 179 12.24 -11.15 17.60
C LEU A 179 12.47 -11.06 19.11
N ALA A 180 11.57 -11.64 19.92
CA ALA A 180 11.63 -11.53 21.36
C ALA A 180 12.92 -12.13 21.92
N ARG A 181 13.58 -11.39 22.82
CA ARG A 181 14.76 -11.85 23.55
C ARG A 181 14.47 -11.77 25.05
N ASN A 182 14.80 -12.82 25.79
CA ASN A 182 14.63 -12.87 27.25
C ASN A 182 13.20 -12.54 27.73
N GLY A 183 12.17 -12.93 26.97
CA GLY A 183 10.76 -12.70 27.33
C GLY A 183 10.23 -11.29 27.02
N ARG A 184 11.06 -10.38 26.49
CA ARG A 184 10.63 -9.03 26.09
C ARG A 184 10.33 -8.96 24.60
N LEU A 185 9.11 -8.54 24.26
CA LEU A 185 8.70 -8.25 22.89
C LEU A 185 9.39 -6.99 22.39
N THR A 186 9.77 -6.98 21.12
CA THR A 186 10.18 -5.75 20.42
C THR A 186 9.09 -5.40 19.43
N ILE A 187 8.31 -4.37 19.73
CA ILE A 187 7.30 -3.85 18.81
C ILE A 187 7.94 -2.77 17.96
N ASP A 188 8.29 -3.15 16.74
CA ASP A 188 8.72 -2.24 15.70
C ASP A 188 7.51 -1.96 14.81
N LEU A 189 7.00 -0.73 14.84
CA LEU A 189 5.95 -0.29 13.95
C LEU A 189 6.63 0.28 12.71
N PRO A 190 6.12 0.01 11.50
CA PRO A 190 6.55 0.77 10.34
C PRO A 190 6.43 2.25 10.71
N GLU A 191 7.47 3.04 10.48
CA GLU A 191 7.30 4.49 10.48
C GLU A 191 6.12 4.77 9.55
N PRO A 192 5.14 5.60 9.96
CA PRO A 192 4.09 6.01 9.06
C PRO A 192 4.81 6.43 7.80
N HIS A 193 4.52 5.75 6.68
CA HIS A 193 4.89 6.27 5.39
C HIS A 193 4.30 7.68 5.41
N GLU A 194 5.13 8.70 5.68
CA GLU A 194 4.95 9.99 5.05
C GLU A 194 4.67 9.60 3.62
N ASP A 195 3.45 9.87 3.17
CA ASP A 195 3.04 9.68 1.79
C ASP A 195 4.27 9.93 0.96
N ALA A 196 4.79 8.87 0.30
CA ALA A 196 5.92 9.00 -0.58
C ALA A 196 5.52 10.18 -1.46
N ALA A 197 6.17 11.33 -1.23
CA ALA A 197 5.73 12.59 -1.80
C ALA A 197 5.46 12.30 -3.25
N PRO A 198 4.23 12.56 -3.75
CA PRO A 198 3.69 11.91 -4.94
C PRO A 198 4.80 11.88 -5.97
N LEU A 199 5.26 10.67 -6.32
CA LEU A 199 6.24 10.50 -7.39
C LEU A 199 5.72 11.39 -8.52
N PRO A 200 6.48 12.43 -8.91
CA PRO A 200 5.94 13.42 -9.82
C PRO A 200 5.48 12.67 -11.06
N ALA A 201 4.22 12.90 -11.43
CA ALA A 201 3.61 12.26 -12.58
C ALA A 201 4.58 12.34 -13.77
N PRO A 202 4.77 11.27 -14.55
CA PRO A 202 5.61 11.32 -15.74
C PRO A 202 4.91 12.22 -16.76
N GLY A 203 5.23 13.52 -16.73
CA GLY A 203 4.52 14.50 -17.56
C GLY A 203 4.84 15.98 -17.35
N ALA A 204 5.64 16.40 -16.38
CA ALA A 204 6.05 17.81 -16.26
C ALA A 204 7.57 17.94 -16.39
N LEU A 205 8.03 18.53 -17.50
CA LEU A 205 9.39 19.04 -17.69
C LEU A 205 9.62 20.32 -16.86
N GLU A 206 9.29 20.30 -15.58
CA GLU A 206 9.58 21.39 -14.64
C GLU A 206 10.72 20.92 -13.73
N GLY A 207 11.94 21.37 -14.03
CA GLY A 207 13.12 21.00 -13.24
C GLY A 207 14.41 20.78 -14.02
N LEU A 208 14.41 20.94 -15.34
CA LEU A 208 15.66 21.04 -16.09
C LEU A 208 16.28 22.41 -15.83
N GLU A 209 17.05 22.49 -14.75
CA GLU A 209 17.91 23.62 -14.48
C GLU A 209 18.87 23.78 -15.67
N THR A 210 18.75 24.90 -16.37
CA THR A 210 19.61 25.19 -17.51
C THR A 210 21.05 25.37 -17.02
N GLU A 211 22.02 25.01 -17.85
CA GLU A 211 23.44 25.19 -17.52
C GLU A 211 23.79 26.65 -17.16
N GLY A 212 23.01 27.61 -17.68
CA GLY A 212 23.09 29.03 -17.32
C GLY A 212 22.66 29.32 -15.89
N GLU A 213 21.53 28.78 -15.44
CA GLU A 213 21.02 28.94 -14.07
C GLU A 213 21.95 28.31 -13.03
N ARG A 214 22.49 27.13 -13.35
CA ARG A 214 23.48 26.44 -12.51
C ARG A 214 24.75 27.25 -12.33
N ARG A 215 25.24 27.89 -13.40
CA ARG A 215 26.40 28.78 -13.35
C ARG A 215 26.12 30.04 -12.56
N ALA A 216 24.93 30.64 -12.72
CA ALA A 216 24.54 31.84 -11.99
C ALA A 216 24.47 31.59 -10.48
N ARG A 217 23.84 30.48 -10.05
CA ARG A 217 23.74 30.12 -8.64
C ARG A 217 25.09 29.80 -8.02
N HIS A 218 25.95 29.07 -8.74
CA HIS A 218 27.31 28.78 -8.28
C HIS A 218 28.15 30.06 -8.16
N ARG A 219 28.02 31.00 -9.10
CA ARG A 219 28.67 32.31 -9.03
C ARG A 219 28.20 33.10 -7.81
N ALA A 220 26.89 33.14 -7.55
CA ALA A 220 26.31 33.83 -6.39
C ALA A 220 26.82 33.23 -5.06
N SER A 221 26.86 31.90 -4.96
CA SER A 221 27.38 31.19 -3.79
C SER A 221 28.86 31.52 -3.50
N ILE A 222 29.70 31.59 -4.55
CA ILE A 222 31.11 31.97 -4.40
C ILE A 222 31.28 33.43 -3.97
N LEU A 223 30.48 34.36 -4.51
CA LEU A 223 30.52 35.76 -4.13
C LEU A 223 30.09 35.97 -2.67
N ALA A 224 29.01 35.33 -2.23
CA ALA A 224 28.55 35.38 -0.85
C ALA A 224 29.60 34.81 0.13
N ALA A 225 30.28 33.73 -0.25
CA ALA A 225 31.36 33.17 0.57
C ALA A 225 32.59 34.09 0.63
N LEU A 226 32.91 34.82 -0.44
CA LEU A 226 34.00 35.81 -0.45
C LEU A 226 33.67 37.02 0.40
N GLU A 227 32.43 37.50 0.36
CA GLU A 227 31.95 38.61 1.19
C GLU A 227 31.96 38.23 2.68
N ALA A 228 31.42 37.07 3.03
CA ALA A 228 31.46 36.54 4.40
C ALA A 228 32.88 36.24 4.92
N ALA A 229 33.85 36.08 4.02
CA ALA A 229 35.27 35.88 4.34
C ALA A 229 36.10 37.18 4.27
N GLY A 230 35.47 38.34 4.05
CA GLY A 230 36.16 39.64 3.94
C GLY A 230 37.19 39.70 2.80
N GLY A 231 36.93 38.99 1.70
CA GLY A 231 37.85 38.90 0.55
C GLY A 231 39.01 37.91 0.72
N LYS A 232 39.04 37.08 1.78
CA LYS A 232 40.08 36.03 1.90
C LYS A 232 39.68 34.79 1.12
N VAL A 233 40.43 34.45 0.06
CA VAL A 233 40.18 33.26 -0.76
C VAL A 233 40.62 31.97 -0.06
N SER A 234 41.73 32.00 0.69
CA SER A 234 42.37 30.83 1.31
C SER A 234 42.87 31.12 2.74
N GLY A 235 42.95 30.08 3.58
CA GLY A 235 43.39 30.14 4.98
C GLY A 235 42.23 29.98 5.97
N PRO A 236 42.51 29.92 7.29
CA PRO A 236 41.49 29.79 8.33
C PRO A 236 40.45 30.91 8.24
N GLY A 237 39.18 30.55 8.05
CA GLY A 237 38.05 31.45 7.86
C GLY A 237 37.87 31.99 6.42
N GLY A 238 38.66 31.51 5.46
CA GLY A 238 38.58 31.90 4.05
C GLY A 238 37.41 31.28 3.29
N ALA A 239 37.08 31.87 2.13
CA ALA A 239 35.95 31.45 1.29
C ALA A 239 36.03 29.97 0.84
N ALA A 240 37.25 29.44 0.62
CA ALA A 240 37.44 28.03 0.26
C ALA A 240 37.02 27.08 1.39
N GLU A 241 37.35 27.41 2.64
CA GLU A 241 37.00 26.60 3.81
C GLU A 241 35.49 26.65 4.07
N ARG A 242 34.89 27.84 3.97
CA ARG A 242 33.42 28.02 4.12
C ARG A 242 32.62 27.27 3.07
N LEU A 243 33.17 27.10 1.87
CA LEU A 243 32.57 26.33 0.79
C LEU A 243 32.97 24.84 0.80
N GLY A 244 33.81 24.40 1.75
CA GLY A 244 34.30 23.02 1.80
C GLY A 244 35.16 22.61 0.60
N LEU A 245 35.78 23.58 -0.09
CA LEU A 245 36.60 23.36 -1.28
C LEU A 245 38.09 23.50 -0.97
N LYS A 246 38.93 22.76 -1.70
CA LYS A 246 40.37 23.02 -1.70
C LYS A 246 40.63 24.43 -2.27
N PRO A 247 41.56 25.22 -1.70
CA PRO A 247 41.87 26.56 -2.18
C PRO A 247 42.21 26.64 -3.67
N THR A 248 42.92 25.64 -4.20
CA THR A 248 43.27 25.53 -5.62
C THR A 248 42.04 25.29 -6.52
N THR A 249 41.04 24.56 -6.02
CA THR A 249 39.76 24.31 -6.71
C THR A 249 38.91 25.57 -6.75
N LEU A 250 38.85 26.34 -5.65
CA LEU A 250 38.13 27.61 -5.63
C LEU A 250 38.78 28.64 -6.58
N ALA A 251 40.11 28.75 -6.58
CA ALA A 251 40.84 29.66 -7.46
C ALA A 251 40.60 29.36 -8.95
N SER A 252 40.59 28.06 -9.32
CA SER A 252 40.26 27.62 -10.68
C SER A 252 38.81 27.97 -11.07
N ARG A 253 37.84 27.73 -10.18
CA ARG A 253 36.42 28.05 -10.42
C ARG A 253 36.16 29.56 -10.53
N MET A 254 36.82 30.38 -9.71
CA MET A 254 36.75 31.84 -9.81
C MET A 254 37.24 32.35 -11.17
N LYS A 255 38.33 31.76 -11.69
CA LYS A 255 38.87 32.09 -13.02
C LYS A 255 37.89 31.71 -14.14
N THR A 256 37.31 30.52 -14.09
CA THR A 256 36.33 30.04 -15.09
C THR A 256 35.03 30.87 -15.07
N LEU A 257 34.63 31.38 -13.91
CA LEU A 257 33.42 32.19 -13.73
C LEU A 257 33.68 33.71 -13.86
N GLY A 258 34.92 34.14 -14.17
CA GLY A 258 35.26 35.55 -14.34
C GLY A 258 35.11 36.40 -13.07
N ILE A 259 35.37 35.80 -11.89
CA ILE A 259 35.35 36.50 -10.59
C ILE A 259 36.78 36.99 -10.30
N ALA A 260 36.97 38.31 -10.20
CA ALA A 260 38.28 38.90 -9.94
C ALA A 260 38.76 38.58 -8.51
N PRO A 261 40.05 38.25 -8.31
CA PRO A 261 40.60 38.11 -6.98
C PRO A 261 40.60 39.48 -6.28
N PRO A 262 40.22 39.55 -4.99
CA PRO A 262 40.30 40.80 -4.24
C PRO A 262 41.75 41.29 -4.19
N LYS A 263 41.95 42.58 -4.45
CA LYS A 263 43.26 43.21 -4.48
C LYS A 263 43.90 43.11 -3.09
N THR A 264 45.00 42.36 -2.99
CA THR A 264 45.86 42.32 -1.81
C THR A 264 46.50 43.69 -1.60
N GLY A 265 45.88 44.53 -0.77
CA GLY A 265 46.45 45.80 -0.31
C GLY A 265 47.40 45.54 0.85
N ALA A 266 48.68 45.77 0.60
CA ALA A 266 49.77 45.72 1.56
C ALA A 266 49.58 46.73 2.71
N LEU A 267 49.86 46.29 3.94
CA LEU A 267 50.55 47.10 4.95
C LEU A 267 51.25 46.14 5.93
N ARG A 268 52.54 45.91 5.63
CA ARG A 268 53.54 45.40 6.56
C ARG A 268 53.90 46.52 7.54
N THR A 269 54.01 46.13 8.79
CA THR A 269 54.65 46.75 9.98
C THR A 269 55.80 47.74 9.73
N GLY A 270 55.92 48.75 10.61
CA GLY A 270 57.18 49.47 10.82
C GLY A 270 57.21 50.51 11.95
N ARG A 271 57.19 50.07 13.22
CA ARG A 271 58.17 50.34 14.31
C ARG A 271 57.51 50.21 15.68
#